data_AF-A0A974S691-F1
#
_entry.id   AF-A0A974S691-F1
#
_cell.length_a   1.000
_cell.length_b   1.000
_cell.length_c   1.000
_cell.angle_alpha   90.00
_cell.angle_beta   90.00
_cell.angle_gamma   90.00
#
_symmetry.space_group_name_H-M   'P 1'
#
loop_
_entity.id
_entity.type
_entity.pdbx_description
1 polymer ?
#
loop_
_entity_poly.entity_id
_entity_poly.type
_entity_poly.pdbx_seq_one_letter_code
_entity_poly.pdbx_strand_id
1 'polypeptide(L)' 'MYGAQGIGVKGVDKRIDILATAIKGQLTIFDLPELEFTYAPPFSSAKDPVNMLGYASDEPCRRIE' A
#
# COMPACT_ATOMS: atom_id res chain seq x y z
N MET A 1 6.88 9.50 -0.92
CA MET A 1 6.86 8.24 -1.68
C MET A 1 7.26 8.54 -3.13
N TYR A 2 8.23 7.82 -3.72
CA TYR A 2 8.79 8.16 -5.06
C TYR A 2 8.20 7.35 -6.22
N GLY A 3 7.56 6.22 -5.93
CA GLY A 3 6.96 5.33 -6.91
C GLY A 3 6.50 4.03 -6.26
N ALA A 4 5.70 3.24 -6.98
CA ALA A 4 5.25 1.93 -6.55
C ALA A 4 5.15 0.97 -7.74
N GLN A 5 5.40 -0.31 -7.47
CA GLN A 5 5.18 -1.39 -8.41
C GLN A 5 4.47 -2.53 -7.70
N GLY A 6 3.52 -3.16 -8.38
CA GLY A 6 2.81 -4.33 -7.89
C GLY A 6 2.69 -5.38 -8.98
N ILE A 7 2.81 -6.65 -8.59
CA ILE A 7 2.62 -7.81 -9.47
C ILE A 7 1.64 -8.73 -8.76
N GLY A 8 0.66 -9.24 -9.48
CA GLY A 8 -0.38 -10.09 -8.90
C GLY A 8 -1.53 -10.35 -9.86
N VAL A 9 -2.29 -11.40 -9.57
CA VAL A 9 -3.29 -11.95 -10.50
C VAL A 9 -4.61 -11.17 -10.47
N LYS A 10 -4.93 -10.51 -9.35
CA LYS A 10 -6.20 -9.81 -9.16
C LYS A 10 -6.06 -8.61 -8.22
N GLY A 11 -6.63 -7.47 -8.62
CA GLY A 11 -6.81 -6.30 -7.75
C GLY A 11 -5.55 -5.46 -7.55
N VAL A 12 -4.47 -5.72 -8.30
CA VAL A 12 -3.23 -4.92 -8.27
C VAL A 12 -3.49 -3.51 -8.79
N ASP A 13 -4.26 -3.41 -9.88
CA ASP A 13 -4.75 -2.17 -10.48
C ASP A 13 -5.30 -1.19 -9.42
N LYS A 14 -6.21 -1.66 -8.56
CA LYS A 14 -6.83 -0.84 -7.52
C LYS A 14 -5.83 -0.31 -6.49
N ARG A 15 -4.79 -1.09 -6.16
CA ARG A 15 -3.78 -0.68 -5.18
C ARG A 15 -2.81 0.32 -5.81
N ILE A 16 -2.48 0.16 -7.08
CA ILE A 16 -1.69 1.14 -7.81
C ILE A 16 -2.44 2.49 -7.90
N ASP A 17 -3.75 2.49 -8.12
CA ASP A 17 -4.55 3.73 -8.11
C ASP A 17 -4.53 4.44 -6.75
N ILE A 18 -4.63 3.68 -5.64
CA ILE A 18 -4.53 4.22 -4.28
C ILE A 18 -3.14 4.81 -4.06
N LEU A 19 -2.07 4.10 -4.43
CA LEU A 19 -0.69 4.56 -4.28
C LEU A 19 -0.39 5.78 -5.16
N ALA A 20 -0.94 5.83 -6.37
CA ALA A 20 -0.85 7.00 -7.24
C ALA A 20 -1.54 8.22 -6.62
N THR A 21 -2.71 8.02 -6.01
CA THR A 21 -3.43 9.06 -5.27
C THR A 21 -2.63 9.52 -4.05
N ALA A 22 -2.02 8.60 -3.30
CA ALA A 22 -1.17 8.93 -2.16
C ALA A 22 0.07 9.75 -2.58
N ILE A 23 0.73 9.37 -3.66
CA ILE A 23 1.86 10.13 -4.24
C ILE A 23 1.40 11.52 -4.67
N LYS A 24 0.25 11.63 -5.34
CA LYS A 24 -0.32 12.91 -5.76
C LYS A 24 -0.68 13.81 -4.57
N GLY A 25 -1.17 13.21 -3.49
CA GLY A 25 -1.47 13.85 -2.21
C GLY A 25 -0.24 14.15 -1.35
N GLN A 26 0.98 13.89 -1.85
CA GLN A 26 2.24 14.09 -1.14
C GLN A 26 2.34 13.31 0.18
N LEU A 27 1.60 12.20 0.30
CA LEU A 27 1.67 11.34 1.48
C LEU A 27 3.03 10.65 1.57
N THR A 28 3.47 10.45 2.81
CA THR A 28 4.64 9.66 3.17
C THR A 28 4.24 8.19 3.34
N ILE A 29 5.24 7.31 3.41
CA ILE A 29 4.97 5.88 3.60
C ILE A 29 4.39 5.59 4.99
N PHE A 30 4.66 6.47 5.96
CA PHE A 30 4.17 6.40 7.33
C PHE A 30 2.69 6.78 7.45
N ASP A 31 2.12 7.44 6.44
CA ASP A 31 0.70 7.80 6.40
C ASP A 31 -0.17 6.67 5.82
N LEU A 32 0.42 5.70 5.12
CA LEU A 32 -0.32 4.58 4.51
C LEU A 32 -1.09 3.69 5.51
N PRO A 33 -0.60 3.43 6.73
CA PRO A 33 -1.35 2.69 7.74
C PRO A 33 -2.66 3.36 8.16
N GLU A 34 -2.73 4.70 8.12
CA GLU A 34 -3.91 5.47 8.53
C GLU A 34 -4.98 5.59 7.42
N LEU A 35 -4.69 5.11 6.20
CA LEU A 35 -5.67 5.13 5.11
C LEU A 35 -6.78 4.10 5.35
N GLU A 36 -8.01 4.61 5.43
CA GLU A 36 -9.22 3.81 5.55
C GLU A 36 -9.69 3.33 4.18
N PHE A 37 -9.58 2.02 3.94
CA PHE A 37 -10.06 1.40 2.70
C PHE A 37 -11.39 0.70 2.91
N THR A 38 -12.28 0.84 1.93
CA THR A 38 -13.51 0.06 1.90
C THR A 38 -13.16 -1.42 1.72
N TYR A 39 -13.53 -2.22 2.71
CA TYR A 39 -13.44 -3.67 2.65
C TYR A 39 -14.84 -4.28 2.48
N ALA A 40 -14.89 -5.38 1.78
CA ALA A 40 -16.07 -6.24 1.72
C ALA A 40 -15.55 -7.68 1.61
N PRO A 41 -16.10 -8.65 2.38
CA PRO A 41 -15.61 -10.03 2.42
C PRO A 41 -15.35 -10.69 1.05
N PRO A 42 -16.18 -10.48 0.01
CA PRO A 42 -15.93 -11.06 -1.31
C PRO A 42 -14.87 -10.33 -2.16
N PHE A 43 -14.45 -9.12 -1.78
CA PHE A 43 -13.64 -8.23 -2.62
C PHE A 43 -12.31 -7.79 -2.02
N SER A 44 -12.21 -7.65 -0.69
CA SER A 44 -10.99 -7.20 -0.02
C SER A 44 -10.88 -7.74 1.40
N SER A 45 -9.64 -7.89 1.86
CA SER A 45 -9.31 -8.27 3.24
C SER A 45 -9.51 -7.09 4.20
N ALA A 46 -9.68 -7.38 5.49
CA ALA A 46 -9.76 -6.36 6.55
C ALA A 46 -8.45 -5.55 6.70
N LYS A 47 -7.32 -6.08 6.22
CA LYS A 47 -6.06 -5.34 6.07
C LYS A 47 -5.70 -5.31 4.59
N ASP A 48 -5.75 -4.13 3.97
CA ASP A 48 -5.31 -3.99 2.59
C ASP A 48 -3.78 -4.09 2.50
N PRO A 49 -3.23 -4.67 1.42
CA PRO A 49 -1.78 -4.67 1.18
C PRO A 49 -1.14 -3.28 1.25
N VAL A 50 -1.86 -2.20 0.93
CA VAL A 50 -1.33 -0.83 1.04
C VAL A 50 -1.04 -0.44 2.49
N ASN A 51 -1.89 -0.77 3.47
CA ASN A 51 -1.57 -0.53 4.88
C ASN A 51 -0.37 -1.35 5.32
N MET A 52 -0.24 -2.59 4.81
CA MET A 52 0.89 -3.47 5.11
C MET A 52 2.22 -2.91 4.63
N LEU A 53 2.27 -2.18 3.51
CA LEU A 53 3.48 -1.51 3.04
C LEU A 53 4.00 -0.46 4.04
N GLY A 54 3.09 0.26 4.71
CA GLY A 54 3.46 1.20 5.77
C GLY A 54 4.07 0.48 6.97
N TYR A 55 3.44 -0.59 7.45
CA TYR A 55 3.98 -1.41 8.55
C TYR A 55 5.33 -2.06 8.21
N ALA A 56 5.51 -2.54 6.96
CA ALA A 56 6.76 -3.13 6.51
C ALA A 56 7.90 -2.12 6.35
N SER A 57 7.59 -0.84 6.18
CA SER A 57 8.60 0.23 6.10
C SER A 57 9.10 0.68 7.46
N ASP A 58 8.34 0.41 8.52
CA ASP A 58 8.78 0.59 9.90
C ASP A 58 9.88 -0.42 10.28
N GLU A 59 9.88 -1.60 9.63
CA GLU A 59 11.01 -2.52 9.72
C GLU A 59 12.19 -1.98 8.90
N PRO A 60 13.39 -1.82 9.50
CA PRO A 60 14.56 -1.39 8.76
C PRO A 60 14.88 -2.42 7.67
N CYS A 61 14.75 -2.01 6.41
CA CYS A 61 15.11 -2.81 5.25
C CYS A 61 16.58 -3.24 5.38
N ARG A 62 16.82 -4.45 5.90
CA ARG A 62 18.13 -5.07 5.94
C ARG A 62 18.52 -5.34 4.50
N ARG A 63 19.46 -4.56 3.98
CA ARG A 63 20.12 -4.85 2.72
C ARG A 63 20.80 -6.21 2.85
N ILE A 64 20.21 -7.19 2.21
CA ILE A 64 20.83 -8.48 1.92
C ILE A 64 21.93 -8.17 0.89
N GLU A 65 23.17 -8.17 1.37
CA GLU A 65 24.38 -8.20 0.55
C GLU A 65 24.73 -9.63 0.17
#